data_AF-A0A2V6BRS1-F1
#
_entry.id   AF-A0A2V6BRS1-F1
#
_cell.length_a   1.000
_cell.length_b   1.000
_cell.length_c   1.000
_cell.angle_alpha   90.00
_cell.angle_beta   90.00
_cell.angle_gamma   90.00
#
_symmetry.space_group_name_H-M   'P 1'
#
loop_
_entity.id
_entity.type
_entity.pdbx_description
1 polymer ?
#
loop_
_entity_poly.entity_id
_entity_poly.type
_entity_poly.pdbx_seq_one_letter_code
_entity_poly.pdbx_strand_id
1 'polypeptide(L)'
;MTDEHIEKTKSAIASAENIPADRKTELLDLLSKLKPAIAKVSETHHEDARSIARLVEASAHETIRPEKKPEHANRLLYELKQSAQNFEATHPHLAAFVNQYSTVLSALGI
;
A
#
# COMPACT_ATOMS: atom_id res chain seq x y z
N MET A 1 -12.23 -11.51 2.23
CA MET A 1 -11.17 -11.92 1.29
C MET A 1 -10.07 -10.89 1.09
N THR A 2 -10.21 -9.62 1.49
CA THR A 2 -9.12 -8.61 1.42
C THR A 2 -8.01 -8.85 2.45
N ASP A 3 -8.33 -9.55 3.54
CA ASP A 3 -7.44 -9.76 4.68
C ASP A 3 -6.26 -10.71 4.37
N GLU A 4 -6.56 -11.86 3.77
CA GLU A 4 -5.57 -12.89 3.41
C GLU A 4 -4.49 -12.37 2.45
N HIS A 5 -4.93 -11.50 1.56
CA HIS A 5 -4.17 -10.83 0.53
C HIS A 5 -3.15 -9.83 1.10
N ILE A 6 -3.57 -9.02 2.07
CA ILE A 6 -2.69 -8.10 2.80
C ILE A 6 -1.66 -8.89 3.63
N GLU A 7 -2.08 -9.97 4.31
CA GLU A 7 -1.17 -10.80 5.10
C GLU A 7 -0.11 -11.52 4.25
N LYS A 8 -0.50 -11.98 3.05
CA LYS A 8 0.44 -12.54 2.07
C LYS A 8 1.47 -11.51 1.61
N THR A 9 1.03 -10.27 1.38
CA THR A 9 1.92 -9.15 1.00
C THR A 9 2.90 -8.81 2.13
N LYS A 10 2.43 -8.76 3.39
CA LYS A 10 3.30 -8.59 4.56
C LYS A 10 4.36 -9.68 4.65
N SER A 11 3.96 -10.94 4.50
CA SER A 11 4.89 -12.08 4.53
C SER A 11 5.95 -11.99 3.42
N ALA A 12 5.56 -11.52 2.24
CA ALA A 12 6.46 -11.32 1.11
C ALA A 12 7.47 -10.19 1.37
N ILE A 13 7.03 -9.06 1.96
CA ILE A 13 7.93 -7.96 2.38
C ILE A 13 8.90 -8.40 3.48
N ALA A 14 8.41 -9.15 4.47
CA ALA A 14 9.27 -9.68 5.54
C ALA A 14 10.41 -10.54 4.95
N SER A 15 10.08 -11.38 3.96
CA SER A 15 11.02 -12.29 3.29
C SER A 15 11.93 -11.60 2.26
N ALA A 16 11.65 -10.36 1.86
CA ALA A 16 12.35 -9.69 0.76
C ALA A 16 13.77 -9.22 1.15
N GLU A 17 14.82 -9.97 0.85
CA GLU A 17 16.20 -9.61 1.24
C GLU A 17 16.71 -8.32 0.58
N ASN A 18 16.10 -7.87 -0.52
CA ASN A 18 16.48 -6.65 -1.23
C ASN A 18 16.03 -5.33 -0.55
N ILE A 19 15.20 -5.41 0.49
CA ILE A 19 14.70 -4.24 1.24
C ILE A 19 15.43 -4.15 2.59
N PRO A 20 15.93 -2.97 3.00
CA PRO A 20 16.54 -2.78 4.31
C PRO A 20 15.53 -3.01 5.44
N ALA A 21 16.00 -3.56 6.57
CA ALA A 21 15.14 -3.96 7.70
C ALA A 21 14.28 -2.82 8.28
N ASP A 22 14.80 -1.60 8.27
CA ASP A 22 14.09 -0.39 8.68
C ASP A 22 12.83 -0.14 7.82
N ARG A 23 13.01 -0.14 6.48
CA ARG A 23 11.92 0.05 5.51
C ARG A 23 10.94 -1.12 5.51
N LYS A 24 11.40 -2.34 5.75
CA LYS A 24 10.50 -3.50 5.92
C LYS A 24 9.55 -3.28 7.10
N THR A 25 10.10 -2.91 8.25
CA THR A 25 9.31 -2.66 9.46
C THR A 25 8.29 -1.55 9.21
N GLU A 26 8.71 -0.47 8.55
CA GLU A 26 7.84 0.65 8.19
C GLU A 26 6.70 0.24 7.23
N LEU A 27 7.00 -0.54 6.18
CA LEU A 27 6.00 -1.09 5.27
C LEU A 27 5.02 -2.03 5.98
N LEU A 28 5.50 -2.89 6.88
CA LEU A 28 4.67 -3.82 7.64
C LEU A 28 3.72 -3.09 8.61
N ASP A 29 4.21 -2.03 9.26
CA ASP A 29 3.40 -1.16 10.10
C ASP A 29 2.32 -0.44 9.28
N LEU A 30 2.69 0.12 8.12
CA LEU A 30 1.76 0.77 7.20
C LEU A 30 0.67 -0.21 6.74
N LEU A 31 1.02 -1.42 6.29
CA LEU A 31 0.04 -2.43 5.88
C LEU A 31 -0.90 -2.86 7.02
N SER A 32 -0.44 -2.77 8.27
CA SER A 32 -1.28 -3.03 9.43
C SER A 32 -2.29 -1.91 9.69
N LYS A 33 -1.92 -0.65 9.38
CA LYS A 33 -2.82 0.52 9.41
C LYS A 33 -3.78 0.58 8.22
N LEU A 34 -3.41 -0.02 7.09
CA LEU A 34 -4.26 -0.08 5.91
C LEU A 34 -5.56 -0.86 6.16
N LYS A 35 -5.47 -1.99 6.86
CA LYS A 35 -6.61 -2.87 7.13
C LYS A 35 -7.79 -2.15 7.79
N PRO A 36 -7.64 -1.44 8.92
CA PRO A 36 -8.75 -0.67 9.51
C PRO A 36 -9.16 0.54 8.64
N ALA A 37 -8.25 1.15 7.88
CA ALA A 37 -8.59 2.25 6.99
C ALA A 37 -9.50 1.79 5.83
N ILE A 38 -9.15 0.69 5.17
CA ILE A 38 -9.95 0.08 4.10
C ILE A 38 -11.26 -0.47 4.63
N ALA A 39 -11.28 -1.08 5.83
CA ALA A 39 -12.51 -1.54 6.44
C ALA A 39 -13.52 -0.40 6.56
N LYS A 40 -13.08 0.78 7.03
CA LYS A 40 -13.94 1.95 7.16
C LYS A 40 -14.41 2.50 5.81
N VAL A 41 -13.55 2.50 4.79
CA VAL A 41 -13.95 2.89 3.42
C VAL A 41 -14.94 1.88 2.84
N SER A 42 -14.79 0.58 3.15
CA SER A 42 -15.66 -0.48 2.63
C SER A 42 -17.10 -0.41 3.12
N GLU A 43 -17.35 0.26 4.25
CA GLU A 43 -18.70 0.51 4.77
C GLU A 43 -19.52 1.41 3.84
N THR A 44 -18.86 2.34 3.15
CA THR A 44 -19.50 3.32 2.26
C THR A 44 -19.20 3.07 0.78
N HIS A 45 -18.02 2.53 0.47
CA HIS A 45 -17.45 2.40 -0.87
C HIS A 45 -16.67 1.07 -1.00
N HIS A 46 -17.41 -0.03 -1.06
CA HIS A 46 -16.84 -1.38 -1.05
C HIS A 46 -15.95 -1.67 -2.28
N GLU A 47 -16.28 -1.13 -3.45
CA GLU A 47 -15.48 -1.30 -4.67
C GLU A 47 -14.15 -0.54 -4.60
N ASP A 48 -14.17 0.73 -4.17
CA ASP A 48 -12.96 1.53 -3.98
C ASP A 48 -12.05 0.92 -2.94
N ALA A 49 -12.60 0.48 -1.80
CA ALA A 49 -11.86 -0.23 -0.76
C ALA A 49 -11.10 -1.45 -1.31
N ARG A 50 -11.74 -2.23 -2.20
CA ARG A 50 -11.13 -3.38 -2.85
C ARG A 50 -10.05 -2.97 -3.85
N SER A 51 -10.27 -1.91 -4.63
CA SER A 51 -9.28 -1.38 -5.57
C SER A 51 -8.03 -0.86 -4.85
N ILE A 52 -8.21 -0.10 -3.77
CA ILE A 52 -7.13 0.43 -2.93
C ILE A 52 -6.28 -0.71 -2.36
N ALA A 53 -6.92 -1.75 -1.81
CA ALA A 53 -6.20 -2.92 -1.31
C ALA A 53 -5.32 -3.54 -2.40
N ARG A 54 -5.89 -3.79 -3.57
CA ARG A 54 -5.16 -4.38 -4.70
C ARG A 54 -4.01 -3.51 -5.19
N LEU A 55 -4.18 -2.19 -5.24
CA LEU A 55 -3.14 -1.25 -5.64
C LEU A 55 -1.97 -1.25 -4.66
N VAL A 56 -2.24 -1.29 -3.35
CA VAL A 56 -1.20 -1.40 -2.33
C VAL A 56 -0.49 -2.76 -2.42
N GLU A 57 -1.23 -3.85 -2.59
CA GLU A 57 -0.63 -5.18 -2.76
C GLU A 57 0.28 -5.23 -3.98
N ALA A 58 -0.19 -4.72 -5.12
CA ALA A 58 0.57 -4.72 -6.37
C ALA A 58 1.83 -3.85 -6.27
N SER A 59 1.73 -2.66 -5.68
CA SER A 59 2.88 -1.76 -5.52
C SER A 59 3.91 -2.32 -4.52
N ALA A 60 3.45 -2.93 -3.42
CA ALA A 60 4.32 -3.63 -2.49
C ALA A 60 5.03 -4.82 -3.15
N HIS A 61 4.31 -5.58 -3.98
CA HIS A 61 4.87 -6.73 -4.69
C HIS A 61 5.91 -6.31 -5.73
N GLU A 62 5.72 -5.19 -6.43
CA GLU A 62 6.73 -4.62 -7.33
C GLU A 62 7.96 -4.11 -6.57
N THR A 63 7.79 -3.65 -5.33
CA THR A 63 8.88 -3.15 -4.48
C THR A 63 9.82 -4.26 -4.00
N ILE A 64 9.26 -5.42 -3.66
CA ILE A 64 10.04 -6.60 -3.22
C ILE A 64 10.64 -7.39 -4.39
N ARG A 65 10.27 -7.04 -5.63
CA ARG A 65 10.68 -7.78 -6.82
C ARG A 65 12.18 -7.59 -7.06
N PRO A 66 12.95 -8.65 -7.35
CA PRO A 66 14.39 -8.54 -7.56
C PRO A 66 14.74 -7.66 -8.78
N GLU A 67 13.90 -7.70 -9.81
CA GLU A 67 13.96 -6.78 -10.95
C GLU A 67 12.97 -5.63 -10.69
N LYS A 68 13.47 -4.56 -10.06
CA LYS A 68 12.66 -3.38 -9.73
C LYS A 68 12.14 -2.72 -11.01
N LYS A 69 10.83 -2.55 -11.08
CA LYS A 69 10.14 -1.79 -12.14
C LYS A 69 9.53 -0.52 -11.54
N PRO A 70 10.34 0.52 -11.27
CA PRO A 70 9.85 1.72 -10.59
C PRO A 70 8.72 2.41 -11.36
N GLU A 71 8.70 2.34 -12.70
CA GLU A 71 7.62 2.90 -13.51
C GLU A 71 6.25 2.25 -13.25
N HIS A 72 6.23 0.94 -12.97
CA HIS A 72 5.01 0.21 -12.64
C HIS A 72 4.52 0.56 -11.23
N ALA A 73 5.44 0.54 -10.27
CA ALA A 73 5.11 0.89 -8.89
C ALA A 73 4.67 2.36 -8.76
N ASN A 74 5.28 3.28 -9.52
CA ASN A 74 4.84 4.68 -9.61
C ASN A 74 3.44 4.84 -10.20
N ARG A 75 3.10 4.07 -11.24
CA ARG A 75 1.75 4.08 -11.80
C ARG A 75 0.72 3.64 -10.76
N LEU A 76 1.00 2.53 -10.06
CA LEU A 76 0.13 2.00 -9.01
C LEU A 76 -0.01 2.98 -7.83
N LEU A 77 1.08 3.63 -7.44
CA LEU A 77 1.09 4.70 -6.42
C LEU A 77 0.25 5.90 -6.85
N TYR A 78 0.36 6.31 -8.11
CA TYR A 78 -0.42 7.41 -8.65
C TYR A 78 -1.91 7.09 -8.63
N GLU A 79 -2.31 5.91 -9.11
CA GLU A 79 -3.70 5.44 -9.05
C GLU A 79 -4.22 5.34 -7.61
N LEU A 80 -3.40 4.83 -6.69
CA LEU A 80 -3.72 4.74 -5.26
C LEU A 80 -3.96 6.13 -4.68
N LYS A 81 -3.13 7.11 -5.04
CA LYS A 81 -3.26 8.50 -4.59
C LYS A 81 -4.53 9.14 -5.12
N GLN A 82 -4.86 8.95 -6.40
CA GLN A 82 -6.13 9.45 -6.95
C GLN A 82 -7.34 8.84 -6.25
N SER A 83 -7.30 7.53 -5.99
CA SER A 83 -8.39 6.85 -5.28
C SER A 83 -8.52 7.37 -3.84
N ALA A 84 -7.41 7.53 -3.11
CA ALA A 84 -7.43 8.05 -1.74
C ALA A 84 -7.77 9.54 -1.62
N GLN A 85 -7.47 10.36 -2.63
CA GLN A 85 -7.83 11.79 -2.66
C GLN A 85 -9.34 12.00 -2.60
N ASN A 86 -10.12 11.14 -3.25
CA ASN A 86 -11.59 11.19 -3.18
C ASN A 86 -12.12 10.95 -1.76
N PHE A 87 -11.30 10.33 -0.90
CA PHE A 87 -11.63 10.02 0.48
C PHE A 87 -10.89 10.91 1.48
N GLU A 88 -10.17 11.95 1.06
CA GLU A 88 -9.40 12.79 1.98
C GLU A 88 -10.30 13.52 3.00
N ALA A 89 -11.49 13.96 2.56
CA ALA A 89 -12.46 14.64 3.41
C ALA A 89 -13.23 13.68 4.36
N THR A 90 -13.49 12.44 3.93
CA THR A 90 -14.35 11.47 4.64
C THR A 90 -13.55 10.41 5.41
N HIS A 91 -12.36 10.06 4.93
CA HIS A 91 -11.45 9.06 5.51
C HIS A 91 -10.00 9.59 5.53
N PRO A 92 -9.69 10.61 6.36
CA PRO A 92 -8.37 11.24 6.40
C PRO A 92 -7.23 10.25 6.76
N HIS A 93 -7.54 9.17 7.47
CA HIS A 93 -6.57 8.11 7.79
C HIS A 93 -6.07 7.37 6.54
N LEU A 94 -6.91 7.20 5.52
CA LEU A 94 -6.51 6.58 4.26
C LEU A 94 -5.55 7.50 3.49
N ALA A 95 -5.88 8.79 3.38
CA ALA A 95 -5.02 9.76 2.72
C ALA A 95 -3.66 9.89 3.43
N ALA A 96 -3.64 9.92 4.76
CA ALA A 96 -2.41 9.90 5.55
C ALA A 96 -1.58 8.64 5.30
N PHE A 97 -2.21 7.47 5.27
CA PHE A 97 -1.55 6.22 4.92
C PHE A 97 -0.91 6.28 3.54
N VAL A 98 -1.62 6.77 2.50
CA VAL A 98 -1.10 6.80 1.13
C VAL A 98 0.09 7.75 1.01
N ASN A 99 0.06 8.91 1.70
CA ASN A 99 1.20 9.81 1.74
C ASN A 99 2.43 9.18 2.40
N GLN A 100 2.24 8.51 3.54
CA GLN A 100 3.33 7.80 4.21
C GLN A 100 3.88 6.70 3.32
N TYR A 101 3.00 5.87 2.76
CA TYR A 101 3.34 4.77 1.87
C TYR A 101 4.15 5.23 0.64
N SER A 102 3.69 6.31 -0.03
CA SER A 102 4.42 6.92 -1.14
C SER A 102 5.81 7.40 -0.71
N THR A 103 5.96 7.96 0.49
CA THR A 103 7.25 8.43 1.00
C THR A 103 8.22 7.27 1.21
N VAL A 104 7.74 6.14 1.76
CA VAL A 104 8.56 4.93 1.96
C VAL A 104 9.02 4.36 0.62
N LEU A 105 8.12 4.27 -0.35
CA LEU A 105 8.45 3.75 -1.67
C LEU A 105 9.45 4.67 -2.40
N SER A 106 9.29 5.99 -2.33
CA SER A 106 10.27 6.92 -2.88
C SER A 106 11.65 6.81 -2.22
N ALA A 107 11.70 6.53 -0.92
CA ALA A 107 12.97 6.24 -0.24
C ALA A 107 13.63 4.93 -0.69
N LEU A 108 12.89 4.01 -1.32
CA LEU A 108 13.40 2.76 -1.91
C LEU A 108 13.84 2.92 -3.38
N GLY A 109 13.77 4.14 -3.92
CA GLY A 109 14.11 4.46 -5.30
C GLY A 109 12.99 4.16 -6.28
N ILE A 110 11.73 4.19 -5.81
CA ILE A 110 10.52 4.11 -6.63
C ILE A 110 9.98 5.50 -6.90
#